data_AF-A0A8J6NVW0-F1
#
_entry.id   AF-A0A8J6NVW0-F1
#
_cell.length_a   1.000
_cell.length_b   1.000
_cell.length_c   1.000
_cell.angle_alpha   90.00
_cell.angle_beta   90.00
_cell.angle_gamma   90.00
#
_symmetry.space_group_name_H-M   'P 1'
#
loop_
_entity.id
_entity.type
_entity.pdbx_description
1 polymer ?
#
loop_
_entity_poly.entity_id
_entity_poly.type
_entity_poly.pdbx_seq_one_letter_code
_entity_poly.pdbx_strand_id
1 'polypeptide(L)'
;MKLIRFGQKGKEKPGLWKAGNIVDLTKIFPRIPDIGEAFFQEGWLAKVSQVKDPGQKRQERPGCPVVRPFKIICLGKNYAEHAKEGGFEKPDTPLIFCKTPNALNGPYERI
;
A
#
# COMPACT_ATOMS: atom_id res chain seq x y z
N MET A 1 3.70 4.21 -12.37
CA MET A 1 2.58 4.76 -11.58
C MET A 1 2.80 4.44 -10.10
N LYS A 2 2.43 5.33 -9.16
CA LYS A 2 2.55 5.08 -7.71
C LYS A 2 1.21 5.41 -7.03
N LEU A 3 0.55 4.40 -6.46
CA LEU A 3 -0.68 4.57 -5.68
C LEU A 3 -0.35 4.96 -4.25
N ILE A 4 -1.16 5.83 -3.66
CA ILE A 4 -1.03 6.23 -2.25
C ILE A 4 -2.41 6.37 -1.61
N ARG A 5 -2.46 6.23 -0.30
CA ARG A 5 -3.57 6.71 0.54
C ARG A 5 -3.07 7.90 1.35
N PHE A 6 -3.83 8.98 1.43
CA PHE A 6 -3.42 10.21 2.13
C PHE A 6 -4.58 10.85 2.89
N GLY A 7 -4.29 11.55 4.00
CA GLY A 7 -5.28 12.25 4.81
C GLY A 7 -5.15 11.97 6.32
N GLN A 8 -6.14 12.44 7.09
CA GLN A 8 -6.24 12.14 8.52
C GLN A 8 -6.43 10.65 8.76
N LYS A 9 -5.96 10.15 9.91
CA LYS A 9 -6.06 8.73 10.27
C LYS A 9 -7.52 8.28 10.26
N GLY A 10 -7.82 7.22 9.51
CA GLY A 10 -9.17 6.67 9.34
C GLY A 10 -10.08 7.43 8.37
N LYS A 11 -9.57 8.49 7.73
CA LYS A 11 -10.26 9.28 6.69
C LYS A 11 -9.40 9.44 5.44
N GLU A 12 -8.50 8.49 5.19
CA GLU A 12 -7.62 8.53 4.03
C GLU A 12 -8.40 8.39 2.72
N LYS A 13 -7.85 8.97 1.66
CA LYS A 13 -8.39 8.92 0.30
C LYS A 13 -7.39 8.27 -0.65
N PRO A 14 -7.87 7.58 -1.70
CA PRO A 14 -7.01 7.06 -2.75
C PRO A 14 -6.41 8.19 -3.60
N GLY A 15 -5.15 8.06 -3.97
CA GLY A 15 -4.42 9.04 -4.75
C GLY A 15 -3.31 8.46 -5.62
N LEU A 16 -2.75 9.30 -6.48
CA LEU A 16 -1.51 9.03 -7.22
C LEU A 16 -0.39 9.95 -6.73
N TRP A 17 0.77 9.37 -6.48
CA TRP A 17 2.00 10.11 -6.24
C TRP A 17 2.72 10.40 -7.55
N LYS A 18 3.01 11.69 -7.80
CA LYS A 18 3.67 12.21 -9.00
C LYS A 18 4.81 13.14 -8.59
N ALA A 19 6.00 12.58 -8.38
CA ALA A 19 7.24 13.34 -8.11
C ALA A 19 7.11 14.47 -7.05
N GLY A 20 6.50 14.18 -5.89
CA GLY A 20 6.29 15.18 -4.82
C GLY A 20 4.86 15.74 -4.76
N ASN A 21 4.08 15.55 -5.82
CA ASN A 21 2.69 15.95 -5.89
C ASN A 21 1.73 14.78 -5.68
N ILE A 22 0.52 15.11 -5.25
CA ILE A 22 -0.57 14.17 -5.05
C ILE A 22 -1.74 14.54 -5.97
N VAL A 23 -2.19 13.56 -6.74
CA VAL A 23 -3.48 13.59 -7.43
C VAL A 23 -4.51 12.94 -6.50
N ASP A 24 -5.57 13.68 -6.19
CA ASP A 24 -6.71 13.20 -5.40
C ASP A 24 -7.71 12.51 -6.33
N LEU A 25 -7.73 11.17 -6.33
CA LEU A 25 -8.53 10.40 -7.27
C LEU A 25 -10.03 10.59 -7.04
N THR A 26 -10.45 10.96 -5.83
CA THR A 26 -11.88 11.21 -5.52
C THR A 26 -12.43 12.45 -6.23
N LYS A 27 -11.57 13.40 -6.61
CA LYS A 27 -11.97 14.58 -7.41
C LYS A 27 -12.20 14.25 -8.88
N ILE A 28 -11.52 13.23 -9.40
CA ILE A 28 -11.63 12.79 -10.81
C ILE A 28 -12.72 11.72 -10.94
N PHE A 29 -12.79 10.82 -9.97
CA PHE A 29 -13.71 9.70 -9.93
C PHE A 29 -14.49 9.73 -8.60
N PRO A 30 -15.64 10.41 -8.52
CA PRO A 30 -16.39 10.57 -7.27
C PRO A 30 -16.85 9.25 -6.62
N ARG A 31 -16.95 8.17 -7.40
CA ARG A 31 -17.36 6.83 -6.94
C ARG A 31 -16.20 5.83 -6.80
N ILE A 32 -14.95 6.31 -6.85
CA ILE A 32 -13.80 5.40 -6.72
C ILE A 32 -13.79 4.76 -5.31
N PRO A 33 -13.62 3.43 -5.20
CA PRO A 33 -13.37 2.80 -3.92
C PRO A 33 -11.98 3.17 -3.40
N ASP A 34 -11.75 3.00 -2.10
CA ASP A 34 -10.41 3.11 -1.52
C ASP A 34 -9.50 1.96 -2.03
N ILE A 35 -8.18 2.10 -1.92
CA ILE A 35 -7.21 1.12 -2.46
C ILE A 35 -7.25 -0.17 -1.63
N GLY A 36 -8.09 -1.11 -2.06
CA GLY A 36 -8.30 -2.41 -1.46
C GLY A 36 -8.90 -3.38 -2.47
N GLU A 37 -9.60 -4.42 -2.01
CA GLU A 37 -10.13 -5.49 -2.87
C GLU A 37 -10.96 -4.95 -4.06
N ALA A 38 -11.99 -4.15 -3.80
CA ALA A 38 -12.87 -3.58 -4.82
C ALA A 38 -12.09 -2.77 -5.87
N PHE A 39 -11.09 -1.99 -5.44
CA PHE A 39 -10.24 -1.23 -6.34
C PHE A 39 -9.50 -2.14 -7.35
N PHE A 40 -8.91 -3.23 -6.86
CA PHE A 40 -8.15 -4.14 -7.72
C PHE A 40 -9.04 -5.06 -8.56
N GLN A 41 -10.21 -5.46 -8.07
CA GLN A 41 -11.14 -6.33 -8.81
C GLN A 41 -11.91 -5.60 -9.93
N GLU A 42 -12.28 -4.33 -9.72
CA GLU A 42 -13.11 -3.57 -10.67
C GLU A 42 -12.31 -2.82 -11.76
N GLY A 43 -11.05 -3.22 -11.98
CA GLY A 43 -10.20 -2.68 -13.05
C GLY A 43 -9.78 -1.22 -12.85
N TRP A 44 -9.83 -0.68 -11.61
CA TRP A 44 -9.47 0.72 -11.36
C TRP A 44 -8.01 1.02 -11.66
N LEU A 45 -7.12 0.03 -11.54
CA LEU A 45 -5.70 0.20 -11.88
C LEU A 45 -5.51 0.70 -13.32
N ALA A 46 -6.25 0.14 -14.28
CA ALA A 46 -6.20 0.57 -15.67
C ALA A 46 -6.79 1.99 -15.82
N LYS A 47 -7.95 2.27 -15.20
CA LYS A 47 -8.60 3.59 -15.24
C LYS A 47 -7.69 4.69 -14.71
N VAL A 48 -7.07 4.48 -13.54
CA VAL A 48 -6.21 5.51 -12.91
C VAL A 48 -4.85 5.65 -13.61
N SER A 49 -4.39 4.63 -14.34
CA SER A 49 -3.15 4.72 -15.13
C SER A 49 -3.21 5.76 -16.24
N GLN A 50 -4.42 6.07 -16.73
CA GLN A 50 -4.66 7.06 -17.77
C GLN A 50 -4.72 8.50 -17.24
N VAL A 51 -4.66 8.71 -15.92
CA VAL A 51 -4.74 10.04 -15.32
C VAL A 51 -3.47 10.84 -15.61
N LYS A 52 -3.67 11.94 -16.36
CA LYS A 52 -2.63 12.89 -16.78
C LYS A 52 -2.43 14.06 -15.81
N ASP A 53 -3.33 14.23 -14.85
CA ASP A 53 -3.22 15.27 -13.82
C ASP A 53 -1.83 15.21 -13.16
N PRO A 54 -1.05 16.32 -13.17
CA PRO A 54 0.28 16.37 -12.57
C PRO A 54 0.25 16.33 -11.04
N GLY A 55 -0.93 16.50 -10.43
CA GLY A 55 -1.14 16.63 -9.01
C GLY A 55 -0.73 17.99 -8.48
N GLN A 56 -0.96 18.18 -7.19
CA GLN A 56 -0.53 19.37 -6.46
C GLN A 56 0.31 18.99 -5.25
N LYS A 57 1.20 19.88 -4.79
CA LYS A 57 1.84 19.71 -3.50
C LYS A 57 0.77 19.69 -2.40
N ARG A 58 0.88 18.73 -1.50
CA ARG A 58 -0.02 18.59 -0.35
C ARG A 58 0.81 18.27 0.89
N GLN A 59 0.38 18.80 2.03
CA GLN A 59 0.99 18.52 3.34
C GLN A 59 0.26 17.38 4.09
N GLU A 60 -0.70 16.73 3.43
CA GLU A 60 -1.46 15.65 4.02
C GLU A 60 -0.57 14.43 4.27
N ARG A 61 -0.77 13.80 5.42
CA ARG A 61 -0.03 12.63 5.87
C ARG A 61 -0.30 11.42 4.96
N PRO A 62 0.74 10.66 4.56
CA PRO A 62 0.58 9.34 3.94
C PRO A 62 0.02 8.32 4.94
N GLY A 63 -1.04 7.62 4.55
CA GLY A 63 -1.61 6.49 5.29
C GLY A 63 -1.06 5.14 4.84
N CYS A 64 -1.54 4.07 5.46
CA CYS A 64 -1.29 2.71 4.98
C CYS A 64 -1.77 2.59 3.52
N PRO A 65 -0.93 2.12 2.58
CA PRO A 65 -1.24 2.17 1.14
C PRO A 65 -2.39 1.27 0.71
N VAL A 66 -2.75 0.27 1.51
CA VAL A 66 -3.87 -0.64 1.27
C VAL A 66 -4.84 -0.59 2.46
N VAL A 67 -6.13 -0.48 2.18
CA VAL A 67 -7.18 -0.54 3.20
C VAL A 67 -7.54 -2.00 3.52
N ARG A 68 -7.51 -2.35 4.82
CA ARG A 68 -8.04 -3.60 5.41
C ARG A 68 -7.89 -4.86 4.53
N PRO A 69 -6.66 -5.33 4.22
CA PRO A 69 -6.50 -6.62 3.58
C PRO A 69 -7.00 -7.74 4.50
N PHE A 70 -7.50 -8.84 3.93
CA PHE A 70 -7.98 -9.98 4.71
C PHE A 70 -6.84 -10.79 5.36
N LYS A 71 -5.72 -10.94 4.64
CA LYS A 71 -4.54 -11.69 5.09
C LYS A 71 -3.28 -10.96 4.67
N ILE A 72 -2.28 -10.93 5.55
CA ILE A 72 -0.94 -10.46 5.24
C ILE A 72 -0.04 -11.69 5.26
N ILE A 73 0.31 -12.18 4.07
CA ILE A 73 1.17 -13.35 3.90
C ILE A 73 2.62 -12.88 3.91
N CYS A 74 3.41 -13.39 4.85
CA CYS A 74 4.80 -13.01 5.06
C CYS A 74 5.72 -14.16 4.66
N LEU A 75 6.88 -13.79 4.10
CA LEU A 75 7.93 -14.72 3.70
C LEU A 75 9.14 -14.53 4.61
N GLY A 76 9.47 -15.57 5.37
CA GLY A 76 10.63 -15.59 6.25
C GLY A 76 11.91 -15.99 5.53
N LYS A 77 13.05 -15.52 6.03
CA LYS A 77 14.40 -15.95 5.61
C LYS A 77 14.65 -15.88 4.09
N ASN A 78 14.11 -14.86 3.42
CA ASN A 78 14.24 -14.68 1.97
C ASN A 78 15.53 -13.94 1.54
N TYR A 79 16.50 -13.78 2.45
CA TYR A 79 17.81 -13.19 2.19
C TYR A 79 18.86 -14.13 2.79
N ALA A 80 19.85 -14.53 1.97
CA ALA A 80 20.81 -15.57 2.35
C ALA A 80 21.61 -15.22 3.62
N GLU A 81 22.10 -13.98 3.72
CA GLU A 81 22.84 -13.52 4.90
C GLU A 81 21.95 -13.47 6.14
N HIS A 82 20.71 -13.01 6.02
CA HIS A 82 19.76 -13.00 7.13
C HIS A 82 19.41 -14.42 7.64
N ALA A 83 19.38 -15.42 6.75
CA ALA A 83 19.18 -16.81 7.18
C ALA A 83 20.37 -17.31 8.04
N LYS A 84 21.60 -16.99 7.60
CA LYS A 84 22.84 -17.36 8.30
C LYS A 84 22.96 -16.71 9.68
N GLU A 85 22.53 -15.45 9.84
CA GLU A 85 22.58 -14.72 11.12
C GLU A 85 21.89 -15.49 12.26
N GLY A 86 20.79 -16.19 11.96
CA GLY A 86 20.06 -17.00 12.94
C GLY A 86 20.59 -18.43 13.11
N GLY A 87 21.73 -18.78 12.50
CA GLY A 87 22.27 -20.13 12.50
C GLY A 87 21.45 -21.12 11.66
N PHE A 88 20.68 -20.63 10.70
CA PHE A 88 19.86 -21.48 9.84
C PHE A 88 20.48 -21.62 8.45
N GLU A 89 20.39 -22.82 7.88
CA GLU A 89 20.63 -23.00 6.45
C GLU A 89 19.53 -22.31 5.62
N LYS A 90 19.83 -22.09 4.34
CA LYS A 90 18.85 -21.58 3.39
C LYS A 90 17.66 -22.56 3.34
N PRO A 91 16.40 -22.09 3.48
CA PRO A 91 15.24 -22.96 3.37
C PRO A 91 15.14 -23.60 1.97
N ASP A 92 14.86 -24.90 1.90
CA ASP A 92 14.58 -25.63 0.65
C ASP A 92 13.22 -25.24 0.03
N THR A 93 12.30 -24.77 0.87
CA THR A 93 10.96 -24.29 0.46
C THR A 93 10.64 -22.95 1.12
N PRO A 94 9.76 -22.12 0.52
CA PRO A 94 9.37 -20.84 1.11
C PRO A 94 8.81 -20.98 2.52
N LEU A 95 9.41 -20.28 3.49
CA LEU A 95 8.93 -20.21 4.86
C LEU A 95 7.79 -19.18 4.96
N ILE A 96 6.55 -19.65 4.91
CA ILE A 96 5.36 -18.79 4.92
C ILE A 96 4.75 -18.71 6.31
N PHE A 97 4.40 -17.49 6.73
CA PHE A 97 3.59 -17.22 7.93
C PHE A 97 2.64 -16.05 7.66
N CYS A 98 1.76 -15.72 8.61
CA CYS A 98 0.84 -14.59 8.43
C CYS A 98 0.87 -13.61 9.59
N LYS A 99 0.57 -12.35 9.27
CA LYS A 99 0.15 -11.33 10.23
C LYS A 99 -1.33 -11.05 10.08
N THR A 100 -1.99 -10.78 11.20
CA THR A 100 -3.38 -10.35 11.24
C THR A 100 -3.52 -8.91 10.72
N PRO A 101 -4.65 -8.53 10.09
CA PRO A 101 -4.82 -7.20 9.49
C PRO A 101 -4.68 -6.02 10.46
N ASN A 102 -4.93 -6.24 11.75
CA ASN A 102 -4.74 -5.25 12.81
C ASN A 102 -3.26 -4.89 13.07
N ALA A 103 -2.30 -5.62 12.49
CA ALA A 103 -0.89 -5.28 12.56
C ALA A 103 -0.47 -4.19 11.56
N LEU A 104 -1.36 -3.75 10.66
CA LEU A 104 -1.06 -2.69 9.70
C LEU A 104 -0.99 -1.33 10.35
N ASN A 105 -0.03 -0.53 9.90
CA ASN A 105 0.16 0.84 10.34
C ASN A 105 0.52 1.75 9.16
N GLY A 106 0.31 3.05 9.33
CA GLY A 106 0.82 4.04 8.38
C GLY A 106 2.36 4.13 8.42
N PRO A 107 3.02 4.54 7.32
CA PRO A 107 4.48 4.55 7.21
C PRO A 107 5.20 5.48 8.20
N TYR A 108 4.49 6.45 8.75
CA TYR A 108 5.00 7.43 9.73
C TYR A 108 4.18 7.44 11.02
N GLU A 109 3.40 6.38 11.26
CA GLU A 109 2.63 6.25 12.48
C GLU A 109 3.46 5.58 13.56
N ARG A 110 3.19 5.95 14.82
CA ARG A 110 3.84 5.35 15.98
C ARG A 110 3.46 3.87 16.09
N ILE A 111 4.47 3.05 16.42
CA ILE A 111 4.33 1.63 16.79
C ILE A 111 4.16 1.55 18.31
#